data_AF-A0AAD5LQA0-F1
#
_entry.id   AF-A0AAD5LQA0-F1
#
_cell.length_a   1.000
_cell.length_b   1.000
_cell.length_c   1.000
_cell.angle_alpha   90.00
_cell.angle_beta   90.00
_cell.angle_gamma   90.00
#
_symmetry.space_group_name_H-M   'P 1'
#
loop_
_entity.id
_entity.type
_entity.pdbx_description
1 polymer ?
#
loop_
_entity_poly.entity_id
_entity_poly.type
_entity_poly.pdbx_seq_one_letter_code
_entity_poly.pdbx_strand_id
1 'polypeptide(L)'
;MAPAPPSSGFDEPMVSDPGLHSPSAGPRLVPGVTQPAAQATVMAAMPAPAGYAMPIRPFIPHRSLELFDGKGSLADRRAWWKEFQYLGYSGAWSEPEKCRNLEMYLRGIAETWFQQLGDASKSWPKLAEAFQAEFCAPTESAIERPGSG
;
A
#
# COMPACT_ATOMS: atom_id res chain seq x y z
N MET A 1 38.19 30.61 -13.01
CA MET A 1 38.47 30.52 -14.46
C MET A 1 37.43 29.59 -15.06
N ALA A 2 36.62 30.07 -16.01
CA ALA A 2 35.76 29.28 -16.90
C ALA A 2 35.71 30.06 -18.23
N PRO A 3 35.64 29.44 -19.44
CA PRO A 3 34.57 28.50 -19.82
C PRO A 3 34.90 27.40 -20.88
N ALA A 4 33.91 26.51 -21.11
CA ALA A 4 33.44 25.90 -22.39
C ALA A 4 33.26 24.35 -22.42
N PRO A 5 32.05 23.84 -22.77
CA PRO A 5 31.77 22.50 -23.34
C PRO A 5 31.61 22.59 -24.89
N PRO A 6 31.04 21.63 -25.68
CA PRO A 6 30.85 20.16 -25.63
C PRO A 6 31.35 19.43 -26.93
N SER A 7 31.32 18.08 -27.00
CA SER A 7 31.33 17.27 -28.25
C SER A 7 31.00 15.79 -27.89
N SER A 8 29.89 15.18 -28.33
CA SER A 8 29.54 14.63 -29.67
C SER A 8 29.94 13.16 -29.87
N GLY A 9 28.99 12.36 -30.40
CA GLY A 9 29.20 11.04 -31.02
C GLY A 9 28.74 9.88 -30.13
N PHE A 10 27.57 9.26 -30.30
CA PHE A 10 27.10 8.42 -31.42
C PHE A 10 28.02 7.22 -31.68
N ASP A 11 27.58 6.02 -31.28
CA ASP A 11 27.56 4.84 -32.16
C ASP A 11 26.68 3.73 -31.55
N GLU A 12 25.47 3.59 -32.10
CA GLU A 12 24.71 2.33 -32.06
C GLU A 12 25.10 1.54 -33.31
N PRO A 13 25.45 0.26 -33.19
CA PRO A 13 25.25 -0.65 -34.31
C PRO A 13 24.20 -1.72 -33.97
N MET A 14 23.01 -1.55 -34.60
CA MET A 14 22.17 -2.68 -34.99
C MET A 14 22.95 -3.59 -35.93
N VAL A 15 22.82 -4.91 -35.74
CA VAL A 15 22.95 -5.86 -36.84
C VAL A 15 21.89 -6.94 -36.73
N SER A 16 21.17 -7.07 -37.85
CA SER A 16 20.18 -8.05 -38.30
C SER A 16 20.67 -9.51 -38.15
N ASP A 17 19.83 -10.55 -38.13
CA ASP A 17 18.99 -10.98 -39.25
C ASP A 17 18.02 -12.14 -38.84
N PRO A 18 16.91 -12.36 -39.57
CA PRO A 18 15.79 -13.21 -39.17
C PRO A 18 15.88 -14.64 -39.74
N GLY A 19 15.22 -15.59 -39.06
CA GLY A 19 15.06 -16.97 -39.52
C GLY A 19 13.65 -17.47 -39.29
N LEU A 20 12.91 -17.64 -40.39
CA LEU A 20 11.51 -18.07 -40.48
C LEU A 20 11.26 -19.54 -40.11
N HIS A 21 10.00 -19.76 -39.69
CA HIS A 21 9.12 -20.93 -39.88
C HIS A 21 9.26 -22.21 -39.00
N SER A 22 8.27 -22.32 -38.11
CA SER A 22 7.49 -23.47 -37.59
C SER A 22 7.19 -24.63 -38.58
N PRO A 23 6.49 -25.75 -38.20
CA PRO A 23 5.94 -26.17 -36.89
C PRO A 23 6.16 -27.66 -36.55
N SER A 24 5.56 -28.09 -35.43
CA SER A 24 5.04 -29.45 -35.16
C SER A 24 5.93 -30.41 -34.36
N ALA A 25 5.73 -30.38 -33.04
CA ALA A 25 5.74 -31.58 -32.22
C ALA A 25 4.76 -31.35 -31.06
N GLY A 26 3.63 -32.08 -31.08
CA GLY A 26 2.63 -32.00 -30.03
C GLY A 26 3.21 -32.41 -28.67
N PRO A 27 2.72 -31.84 -27.56
CA PRO A 27 3.16 -32.28 -26.24
C PRO A 27 2.57 -33.67 -25.94
N ARG A 28 3.47 -34.64 -25.83
CA ARG A 28 3.23 -35.97 -25.27
C ARG A 28 2.69 -35.79 -23.85
N LEU A 29 1.46 -36.25 -23.60
CA LEU A 29 0.82 -36.25 -22.30
C LEU A 29 1.65 -37.11 -21.32
N VAL A 30 2.18 -36.49 -20.27
CA VAL A 30 2.64 -37.19 -19.08
C VAL A 30 1.46 -37.32 -18.12
N PRO A 31 1.09 -38.52 -17.66
CA PRO A 31 0.05 -38.68 -16.65
C PRO A 31 0.67 -38.54 -15.25
N GLY A 32 0.05 -37.72 -14.40
CA GLY A 32 0.23 -37.84 -12.95
C GLY A 32 1.18 -36.83 -12.30
N VAL A 33 0.81 -35.55 -12.32
CA VAL A 33 0.91 -34.68 -11.14
C VAL A 33 -0.34 -33.81 -11.15
N THR A 34 -1.34 -34.19 -10.36
CA THR A 34 -2.52 -33.35 -10.11
C THR A 34 -2.06 -32.08 -9.40
N GLN A 35 -1.87 -31.03 -10.18
CA GLN A 35 -1.94 -29.66 -9.71
C GLN A 35 -3.36 -29.47 -9.16
N PRO A 36 -3.57 -29.08 -7.89
CA PRO A 36 -4.89 -28.64 -7.49
C PRO A 36 -5.13 -27.32 -8.24
N ALA A 37 -5.78 -27.41 -9.39
CA ALA A 37 -6.54 -26.31 -9.94
C ALA A 37 -7.35 -25.76 -8.77
N ALA A 38 -7.28 -24.45 -8.55
CA ALA A 38 -8.24 -23.76 -7.72
C ALA A 38 -9.61 -24.06 -8.33
N GLN A 39 -10.27 -25.08 -7.77
CA GLN A 39 -11.62 -25.44 -8.14
C GLN A 39 -12.46 -24.30 -7.59
N ALA A 40 -12.86 -23.39 -8.48
CA ALA A 40 -14.01 -22.54 -8.22
C ALA A 40 -15.20 -23.50 -8.07
N THR A 41 -15.43 -23.95 -6.85
CA THR A 41 -16.67 -24.64 -6.48
C THR A 41 -17.79 -23.67 -6.78
N VAL A 42 -18.50 -23.91 -7.88
CA VAL A 42 -19.84 -23.35 -8.09
C VAL A 42 -20.70 -24.01 -7.02
N MET A 43 -20.81 -23.35 -5.86
CA MET A 43 -21.79 -23.76 -4.85
C MET A 43 -23.14 -23.64 -5.54
N ALA A 44 -23.73 -24.80 -5.89
CA ALA A 44 -25.09 -24.85 -6.39
C ALA A 44 -25.97 -24.11 -5.37
N ALA A 45 -26.58 -23.01 -5.82
CA ALA A 45 -27.48 -22.22 -5.00
C ALA A 45 -28.66 -23.14 -4.61
N MET A 46 -28.67 -23.60 -3.37
CA MET A 46 -29.87 -24.16 -2.79
C MET A 46 -30.90 -23.03 -2.74
N PRO A 47 -32.12 -23.21 -3.28
CA PRO A 47 -33.16 -22.19 -3.16
C PRO A 47 -33.50 -22.02 -1.68
N ALA A 48 -33.12 -20.88 -1.12
CA ALA A 48 -33.49 -20.52 0.24
C ALA A 48 -35.01 -20.37 0.34
N PRO A 49 -35.67 -20.85 1.41
CA PRO A 49 -37.09 -20.61 1.61
C PRO A 49 -37.36 -19.10 1.63
N ALA A 50 -38.41 -18.68 0.93
CA ALA A 50 -38.80 -17.29 0.80
C ALA A 50 -39.11 -16.69 2.19
N GLY A 51 -38.17 -15.93 2.72
CA GLY A 51 -38.29 -15.21 3.97
C GLY A 51 -36.92 -14.91 4.54
N TYR A 52 -36.50 -13.64 4.47
CA TYR A 52 -35.20 -13.11 4.91
C TYR A 52 -34.01 -13.40 4.00
N ALA A 53 -34.01 -12.80 2.81
CA ALA A 53 -32.77 -12.55 2.08
C ALA A 53 -31.99 -11.45 2.82
N MET A 54 -31.07 -11.84 3.70
CA MET A 54 -30.10 -10.91 4.27
C MET A 54 -29.13 -10.51 3.16
N PRO A 55 -28.82 -9.22 2.97
CA PRO A 55 -27.81 -8.81 2.01
C PRO A 55 -26.47 -9.43 2.44
N ILE A 56 -26.03 -10.46 1.70
CA ILE A 56 -24.70 -11.03 1.88
C ILE A 56 -23.71 -9.97 1.39
N ARG A 57 -23.12 -9.25 2.33
CA ARG A 57 -22.01 -8.35 2.02
C ARG A 57 -20.83 -9.23 1.59
N PRO A 58 -20.23 -8.99 0.42
CA PRO A 58 -19.06 -9.76 0.01
C PRO A 58 -17.96 -9.63 1.08
N PHE A 59 -17.42 -10.77 1.49
CA PHE A 59 -16.24 -10.81 2.34
C PHE A 59 -15.04 -10.34 1.51
N ILE A 60 -14.66 -9.09 1.69
CA ILE A 60 -13.42 -8.55 1.14
C ILE A 60 -12.32 -8.99 2.13
N PRO A 61 -11.36 -9.84 1.72
CA PRO A 61 -10.28 -10.23 2.60
C PRO A 61 -9.56 -8.97 3.10
N HIS A 62 -9.57 -8.77 4.41
CA HIS A 62 -8.89 -7.65 5.05
C HIS A 62 -7.40 -7.77 4.72
N ARG A 63 -6.86 -6.84 3.93
CA ARG A 63 -5.41 -6.64 3.89
C ARG A 63 -5.03 -6.15 5.29
N SER A 64 -4.36 -7.00 6.06
CA SER A 64 -3.82 -6.60 7.35
C SER A 64 -2.81 -5.49 7.10
N LEU A 65 -3.15 -4.26 7.51
CA LEU A 65 -2.23 -3.13 7.45
C LEU A 65 -0.99 -3.46 8.29
N GLU A 66 0.19 -3.15 7.76
CA GLU A 66 1.44 -3.40 8.51
C GLU A 66 1.55 -2.46 9.72
N LEU A 67 2.36 -2.87 10.69
CA LEU A 67 2.66 -2.03 11.84
C LEU A 67 3.47 -0.80 11.40
N PHE A 68 3.17 0.35 11.99
CA PHE A 68 3.81 1.61 11.67
C PHE A 68 4.90 1.94 12.67
N ASP A 69 6.15 1.88 12.25
CA ASP A 69 7.30 2.22 13.07
C ASP A 69 7.80 3.67 12.87
N GLY A 70 7.31 4.38 11.83
CA GLY A 70 7.65 5.77 11.55
C GLY A 70 8.95 6.02 10.78
N LYS A 71 9.75 4.99 10.43
CA LYS A 71 11.07 5.16 9.77
C LYS A 71 11.06 5.03 8.24
N GLY A 72 9.90 4.81 7.63
CA GLY A 72 9.76 4.71 6.17
C GLY A 72 9.94 6.05 5.44
N SER A 73 10.01 6.00 4.10
CA SER A 73 10.05 7.23 3.28
C SER A 73 8.79 8.08 3.51
N LEU A 74 8.84 9.37 3.18
CA LEU A 74 7.65 10.22 3.27
C LEU A 74 6.47 9.68 2.44
N ALA A 75 6.76 9.05 1.29
CA ALA A 75 5.74 8.42 0.45
C ALA A 75 5.11 7.21 1.13
N ASP A 76 5.92 6.33 1.74
CA ASP A 76 5.43 5.16 2.47
C ASP A 76 4.60 5.56 3.69
N ARG A 77 5.06 6.56 4.45
CA ARG A 77 4.32 7.08 5.62
C ARG A 77 2.95 7.64 5.22
N ARG A 78 2.88 8.40 4.12
CA ARG A 78 1.61 8.90 3.57
C ARG A 78 0.73 7.80 3.00
N ALA A 79 1.31 6.79 2.35
CA ALA A 79 0.57 5.65 1.83
C ALA A 79 -0.08 4.87 2.97
N TRP A 80 0.71 4.55 4.01
CA TRP A 80 0.23 3.89 5.21
C TRP A 80 -0.93 4.66 5.87
N TRP A 81 -0.78 5.98 6.03
CA TRP A 81 -1.85 6.81 6.60
C TRP A 81 -3.16 6.75 5.80
N LYS A 82 -3.09 6.74 4.46
CA LYS A 82 -4.26 6.58 3.60
C LYS A 82 -4.91 5.21 3.77
N GLU A 83 -4.11 4.14 3.82
CA GLU A 83 -4.62 2.79 4.03
C GLU A 83 -5.29 2.64 5.41
N PHE A 84 -4.70 3.21 6.47
CA PHE A 84 -5.32 3.26 7.80
C PHE A 84 -6.68 3.97 7.78
N GLN A 85 -6.76 5.14 7.14
CA GLN A 85 -8.03 5.87 7.01
C GLN A 85 -9.08 5.08 6.22
N TYR A 86 -8.67 4.35 5.18
CA TYR A 86 -9.56 3.48 4.42
C TYR A 86 -10.08 2.31 5.27
N LEU A 87 -9.26 1.71 6.13
CA LEU A 87 -9.72 0.68 7.08
C LEU A 87 -10.76 1.25 8.04
N GLY A 88 -10.51 2.43 8.61
CA GLY A 88 -11.48 3.10 9.48
C GLY A 88 -12.79 3.45 8.78
N TYR A 89 -12.74 3.88 7.51
CA TYR A 89 -13.92 4.18 6.72
C TYR A 89 -14.71 2.91 6.34
N SER A 90 -14.03 1.89 5.81
CA SER A 90 -14.65 0.64 5.36
C SER A 90 -15.18 -0.21 6.52
N GLY A 91 -14.50 -0.17 7.67
CA GLY A 91 -14.93 -0.79 8.92
C GLY A 91 -15.98 0.03 9.69
N ALA A 92 -16.38 1.20 9.20
CA ALA A 92 -17.30 2.13 9.87
C ALA A 92 -16.91 2.44 11.33
N TRP A 93 -15.61 2.57 11.59
CA TRP A 93 -15.09 2.84 12.94
C TRP A 93 -15.55 4.21 13.42
N SER A 94 -16.06 4.24 14.65
CA SER A 94 -16.26 5.47 15.40
C SER A 94 -14.92 6.15 15.72
N GLU A 95 -14.96 7.43 16.05
CA GLU A 95 -13.76 8.19 16.46
C GLU A 95 -12.94 7.53 17.58
N PRO A 96 -13.54 7.03 18.69
CA PRO A 96 -12.76 6.33 19.72
C PRO A 96 -12.17 5.01 19.21
N GLU A 97 -12.87 4.31 18.31
CA GLU A 97 -12.31 3.11 17.67
C GLU A 97 -11.12 3.46 16.79
N LYS A 98 -11.15 4.57 16.06
CA LYS A 98 -9.99 5.02 15.27
C LYS A 98 -8.79 5.34 16.16
N CYS A 99 -8.98 5.98 17.30
CA CYS A 99 -7.90 6.24 18.26
C CYS A 99 -7.29 4.94 18.79
N ARG A 100 -8.14 4.00 19.27
CA ARG A 100 -7.70 2.71 19.80
C ARG A 100 -6.99 1.87 18.73
N ASN A 101 -7.55 1.81 17.53
CA ASN A 101 -6.93 1.06 16.44
C ASN A 101 -5.61 1.68 16.04
N LEU A 102 -5.50 3.02 15.97
CA LEU A 102 -4.22 3.67 15.65
C LEU A 102 -3.14 3.22 16.62
N GLU A 103 -3.38 3.32 17.93
CA GLU A 103 -2.47 2.84 18.98
C GLU A 103 -2.00 1.40 18.75
N MET A 104 -2.92 0.49 18.39
CA MET A 104 -2.60 -0.92 18.18
C MET A 104 -1.62 -1.16 17.01
N TYR A 105 -1.67 -0.31 15.97
CA TYR A 105 -0.79 -0.42 14.81
C TYR A 105 0.55 0.29 14.97
N LEU A 106 0.75 1.13 15.98
CA LEU A 106 2.01 1.86 16.16
C LEU A 106 3.07 0.98 16.83
N ARG A 107 4.33 1.15 16.42
CA ARG A 107 5.51 0.51 17.05
C ARG A 107 6.67 1.48 17.14
N GLY A 108 7.66 1.16 17.98
CA GLY A 108 8.93 1.88 18.03
C GLY A 108 8.77 3.36 18.33
N ILE A 109 9.26 4.23 17.44
CA ILE A 109 9.21 5.69 17.65
C ILE A 109 7.78 6.22 17.58
N ALA A 110 6.92 5.61 16.77
CA ALA A 110 5.53 6.05 16.62
C ALA A 110 4.68 5.71 17.84
N GLU A 111 4.92 4.54 18.45
CA GLU A 111 4.29 4.16 19.72
C GLU A 111 4.75 5.10 20.85
N THR A 112 6.06 5.35 20.93
CA THR A 112 6.64 6.27 21.92
C THR A 112 6.08 7.69 21.78
N TRP A 113 5.91 8.18 20.55
CA TRP A 113 5.26 9.46 20.28
C TRP A 113 3.81 9.48 20.79
N PHE A 114 3.04 8.43 20.52
CA PHE A 114 1.64 8.35 20.95
C PHE A 114 1.49 8.34 22.48
N GLN A 115 2.40 7.66 23.19
CA GLN A 115 2.39 7.63 24.66
C GLN A 115 2.75 8.97 25.30
N GLN A 116 3.49 9.83 24.59
CA GLN A 116 3.81 11.19 25.04
C GLN A 116 2.64 12.17 24.87
N LEU A 117 1.61 11.81 24.07
CA LEU A 117 0.42 12.65 23.93
C LEU A 117 -0.42 12.61 25.20
N GLY A 118 -0.85 13.78 25.68
CA GLY A 118 -1.86 13.89 26.72
C GLY A 118 -3.25 13.45 26.22
N ASP A 119 -4.16 13.13 27.16
CA ASP A 119 -5.50 12.61 26.84
C ASP A 119 -6.32 13.52 25.92
N ALA A 120 -6.19 14.84 26.08
CA ALA A 120 -6.89 15.81 25.24
C ALA A 120 -6.48 15.74 23.75
N SER A 121 -5.23 15.34 23.48
CA SER A 121 -4.70 15.16 22.12
C SER A 121 -5.07 13.82 21.52
N LYS A 122 -5.52 12.85 22.31
CA LYS A 122 -6.00 11.52 21.87
C LYS A 122 -7.47 11.52 21.43
N SER A 123 -8.03 12.70 21.16
CA SER A 123 -9.29 12.83 20.40
C SER A 123 -8.99 12.72 18.90
N TRP A 124 -9.81 11.96 18.16
CA TRP A 124 -9.53 11.63 16.75
C TRP A 124 -9.13 12.83 15.87
N PRO A 125 -9.83 13.98 15.85
CA PRO A 125 -9.46 15.09 14.98
C PRO A 125 -8.08 15.67 15.31
N LYS A 126 -7.76 15.83 16.61
CA LYS A 126 -6.45 16.35 17.05
C LYS A 126 -5.34 15.33 16.85
N LEU A 127 -5.63 14.07 17.12
CA LEU A 127 -4.69 12.96 16.95
C LEU A 127 -4.31 12.78 15.48
N ALA A 128 -5.29 12.85 14.57
CA ALA A 128 -5.06 12.74 13.14
C ALA A 128 -4.25 13.91 12.56
N GLU A 129 -4.49 15.13 13.06
CA GLU A 129 -3.68 16.30 12.70
C GLU A 129 -2.25 16.15 13.21
N ALA A 130 -2.07 15.81 14.49
CA ALA A 130 -0.77 15.60 15.10
C ALA A 130 0.03 14.49 14.40
N PHE A 131 -0.62 13.38 14.05
CA PHE A 131 0.02 12.29 13.33
C PHE A 131 0.52 12.75 11.95
N GLN A 132 -0.30 13.51 11.22
CA GLN A 132 0.09 14.00 9.90
C GLN A 132 1.22 15.02 9.98
N ALA A 133 1.22 15.90 10.99
CA ALA A 133 2.29 16.85 11.22
C ALA A 133 3.61 16.16 11.56
N GLU A 134 3.57 15.13 12.42
CA GLU A 134 4.77 14.39 12.84
C GLU A 134 5.34 13.50 11.72
N PHE A 135 4.48 12.74 11.05
CA PHE A 135 4.93 11.64 10.18
C PHE A 135 4.65 11.85 8.68
N CYS A 136 3.73 12.73 8.30
CA CYS A 136 3.32 12.93 6.90
C CYS A 136 3.75 14.29 6.32
N ALA A 137 4.29 15.18 7.14
CA ALA A 137 4.89 16.43 6.69
C ALA A 137 6.30 16.19 6.16
N PRO A 138 6.71 16.88 5.07
CA PRO A 138 8.11 16.94 4.72
C PRO A 138 8.83 17.69 5.86
N THR A 139 9.77 17.04 6.52
CA THR A 139 10.70 17.75 7.41
C THR A 139 11.42 18.80 6.57
N GLU A 140 11.27 20.07 6.93
CA GLU A 140 11.77 21.26 6.24
C GLU A 140 13.31 21.31 6.27
N SER A 141 13.95 20.37 5.60
CA SER A 141 15.40 20.24 5.50
C SER A 141 15.78 19.73 4.12
N ALA A 142 15.37 20.50 3.10
CA ALA A 142 16.03 20.60 1.81
C ALA A 142 15.31 21.68 1.00
N ILE A 143 15.70 22.94 1.18
CA ILE A 143 15.77 24.03 0.19
C ILE A 143 16.09 25.29 1.01
N GLU A 144 17.39 25.53 1.13
CA GLU A 144 18.06 26.83 1.05
C GLU A 144 17.24 28.04 1.49
N ARG A 145 17.57 28.62 2.66
CA ARG A 145 17.46 30.07 2.82
C ARG A 145 18.61 30.66 1.99
N PRO A 146 18.37 31.25 0.80
CA PRO A 146 19.38 32.10 0.20
C PRO A 146 19.68 33.22 1.20
N GLY A 147 20.96 33.42 1.47
CA GLY A 147 21.40 34.47 2.39
C GLY A 147 20.75 35.80 2.03
N SER A 148 20.06 36.40 3.00
CA SER A 148 19.91 37.84 3.01
C SER A 148 21.24 38.40 3.51
N GLY A 149 22.03 38.87 2.55
CA GLY A 149 23.07 39.86 2.81
C GLY A 149 22.49 41.23 3.14
#